data_AF-A0A3D0YSK4-F1
#
_entry.id   AF-A0A3D0YSK4-F1
#
_cell.length_a   1.000
_cell.length_b   1.000
_cell.length_c   1.000
_cell.angle_alpha   90.00
_cell.angle_beta   90.00
_cell.angle_gamma   90.00
#
_symmetry.space_group_name_H-M   'P 1'
#
loop_
_entity.id
_entity.type
_entity.pdbx_description
1 polymer ?
#
loop_
_entity_poly.entity_id
_entity_poly.type
_entity_poly.pdbx_seq_one_letter_code
_entity_poly.pdbx_strand_id
1 'polypeptide(L)'
;MNNIFGKLFGPRPTKTVPDPDRPKPQPRPTEIEPTWPEMSLARFESDVLQSFPSEIIASVGQLLDAERAESGSFYFMLPKYYSKISSVADDIRKTCLTYHCTPPKNLPESYQRRVDILGRLITELRQALDERRELKKIYQILKRFHTEGGAPQAWIMPEFED
;
A
#
# COMPACT_ATOMS: atom_id res chain seq x y z
N MET A 1 52.01 -14.96 6.17
CA MET A 1 50.95 -14.39 7.03
C MET A 1 49.72 -15.28 6.90
N ASN A 2 49.40 -16.06 7.93
CA ASN A 2 48.27 -16.99 7.90
C ASN A 2 47.05 -16.33 8.57
N ASN A 3 46.01 -16.04 7.78
CA ASN A 3 44.75 -15.49 8.26
C ASN A 3 43.95 -16.56 9.03
N ILE A 4 44.04 -16.54 10.35
CA ILE A 4 43.35 -17.46 11.27
C ILE A 4 41.85 -17.11 11.40
N PHE A 5 41.44 -15.88 11.06
CA PHE A 5 40.05 -15.43 11.19
C PHE A 5 39.09 -15.94 10.10
N GLY A 6 39.57 -16.23 8.89
CA GLY A 6 38.73 -16.69 7.78
C GLY A 6 38.20 -18.12 7.93
N LYS A 7 38.77 -18.94 8.82
CA LYS A 7 38.38 -20.34 9.04
C LYS A 7 37.34 -20.55 10.14
N LEU A 8 37.10 -19.57 11.02
CA LEU A 8 36.17 -19.72 12.15
C LEU A 8 34.73 -19.27 11.81
N PHE A 9 34.56 -18.37 10.84
CA PHE A 9 33.28 -17.73 10.53
C PHE A 9 32.93 -17.76 9.04
N GLY A 10 33.31 -18.83 8.33
CA GLY A 10 32.69 -19.10 7.02
C GLY A 10 31.17 -19.18 7.17
N PRO A 11 30.37 -18.75 6.17
CA PRO A 11 28.93 -18.74 6.26
C PRO A 11 28.45 -20.17 6.48
N ARG A 12 28.05 -20.49 7.72
CA ARG A 12 27.37 -21.75 8.00
C ARG A 12 26.04 -21.68 7.27
N PRO A 13 25.72 -22.61 6.36
CA PRO A 13 24.36 -22.74 5.90
C PRO A 13 23.52 -23.07 7.13
N THR A 14 22.69 -22.12 7.57
CA THR A 14 21.64 -22.36 8.55
C THR A 14 20.64 -23.30 7.89
N LYS A 15 20.94 -24.60 7.91
CA LYS A 15 19.91 -25.63 7.76
C LYS A 15 19.08 -25.54 9.03
N THR A 16 18.03 -24.74 8.98
CA THR A 16 16.97 -24.75 9.97
C THR A 16 16.46 -26.18 10.03
N VAL A 17 16.81 -26.92 11.09
CA VAL A 17 16.25 -28.25 11.33
C VAL A 17 14.74 -28.05 11.48
N PRO A 18 13.89 -28.74 10.68
CA PRO A 18 12.45 -28.62 10.84
C PRO A 18 12.09 -29.17 12.22
N ASP A 19 11.70 -28.28 13.13
CA ASP A 19 11.17 -28.66 14.43
C ASP A 19 9.78 -29.29 14.20
N PRO A 20 9.63 -30.62 14.41
CA PRO A 20 8.39 -31.34 14.13
C PRO A 20 7.25 -30.93 15.07
N ASP A 21 7.58 -30.33 16.23
CA ASP A 21 6.62 -29.84 17.21
C ASP A 21 6.24 -28.38 16.97
N ARG A 22 6.87 -27.70 15.99
CA ARG A 22 6.49 -26.33 15.64
C ARG A 22 5.08 -26.35 15.03
N PRO A 23 4.11 -25.64 15.62
CA PRO A 23 2.79 -25.52 15.05
C PRO A 23 2.92 -25.05 13.60
N LYS A 24 2.34 -25.80 12.67
CA LYS A 24 2.27 -25.36 11.27
C LYS A 24 1.55 -24.01 11.28
N PRO A 25 2.10 -22.98 10.61
CA PRO A 25 1.39 -21.73 10.43
C PRO A 25 0.01 -22.05 9.88
N GLN A 26 -1.05 -21.62 10.56
CA GLN A 26 -2.38 -21.76 10.00
C GLN A 26 -2.43 -20.98 8.68
N PRO A 27 -3.02 -21.55 7.62
CA PRO A 27 -3.19 -20.82 6.38
C PRO A 27 -4.01 -19.58 6.65
N ARG A 28 -3.53 -18.42 6.18
CA ARG A 28 -4.32 -17.19 6.27
C ARG A 28 -5.58 -17.35 5.41
N PRO A 29 -6.74 -16.91 5.89
CA PRO A 29 -7.95 -16.97 5.08
C PRO A 29 -7.77 -16.13 3.81
N THR A 30 -8.25 -16.67 2.69
CA THR A 30 -8.24 -16.00 1.38
C THR A 30 -9.62 -15.49 0.99
N GLU A 31 -10.66 -15.90 1.71
CA GLU A 31 -12.07 -15.57 1.47
C GLU A 31 -12.71 -15.06 2.77
N ILE A 32 -13.69 -14.18 2.63
CA ILE A 32 -14.43 -13.62 3.77
C ILE A 32 -15.60 -14.55 4.07
N GLU A 33 -15.65 -15.07 5.29
CA GLU A 33 -16.78 -15.91 5.70
C GLU A 33 -18.00 -15.04 6.04
N PRO A 34 -19.20 -15.34 5.50
CA PRO A 34 -20.41 -14.56 5.80
C PRO A 34 -20.84 -14.59 7.27
N THR A 35 -20.33 -15.55 8.05
CA THR A 35 -20.59 -15.73 9.48
C THR A 35 -19.78 -14.80 10.37
N TRP A 36 -18.74 -14.16 9.83
CA TRP A 36 -17.90 -13.23 10.59
C TRP A 36 -18.66 -11.96 10.98
N PRO A 37 -18.28 -11.34 12.12
CA PRO A 37 -18.89 -10.08 12.54
C PRO A 37 -18.70 -8.98 11.50
N GLU A 38 -19.61 -8.02 11.45
CA GLU A 38 -19.48 -6.83 10.60
C GLU A 38 -18.37 -5.89 11.11
N MET A 39 -17.62 -5.29 10.19
CA MET A 39 -16.63 -4.27 10.52
C MET A 39 -17.31 -3.04 11.13
N SER A 40 -16.80 -2.56 12.26
CA SER A 40 -17.29 -1.32 12.85
C SER A 40 -16.94 -0.10 11.99
N LEU A 41 -17.80 0.92 12.01
CA LEU A 41 -17.55 2.19 11.31
C LEU A 41 -16.24 2.86 11.78
N ALA A 42 -15.92 2.76 13.07
CA ALA A 42 -14.67 3.29 13.61
C ALA A 42 -13.43 2.62 12.98
N ARG A 43 -13.48 1.30 12.76
CA ARG A 43 -12.40 0.56 12.07
C ARG A 43 -12.34 0.89 10.59
N PHE A 44 -13.51 1.00 9.95
CA PHE A 44 -13.58 1.40 8.55
C PHE A 44 -12.94 2.79 8.35
N GLU A 45 -13.18 3.72 9.26
CA GLU A 45 -12.56 5.04 9.21
C GLU A 45 -11.03 4.98 9.42
N SER A 46 -10.56 4.29 10.47
CA SER A 46 -9.13 4.25 10.79
C SER A 46 -8.30 3.48 9.77
N ASP A 47 -8.73 2.26 9.45
CA ASP A 47 -7.91 1.28 8.74
C ASP A 47 -8.09 1.41 7.23
N VAL A 48 -9.30 1.78 6.77
CA VAL A 48 -9.57 2.02 5.35
C VAL A 48 -9.44 3.51 5.06
N LEU A 49 -10.36 4.37 5.52
CA LEU A 49 -10.43 5.75 5.00
C LEU A 49 -9.21 6.62 5.33
N GLN A 50 -8.59 6.45 6.49
CA GLN A 50 -7.44 7.26 6.92
C GLN A 50 -6.09 6.66 6.50
N SER A 51 -5.92 5.34 6.64
CA SER A 51 -4.62 4.70 6.41
C SER A 51 -4.35 4.40 4.93
N PHE A 52 -5.35 3.93 4.20
CA PHE A 52 -5.22 3.53 2.79
C PHE A 52 -4.66 4.62 1.86
N PRO A 53 -5.11 5.89 1.91
CA PRO A 53 -4.54 6.94 1.06
C PRO A 53 -3.02 7.08 1.22
N SER A 54 -2.52 6.86 2.44
CA SER A 54 -1.08 6.93 2.75
C SER A 54 -0.29 5.78 2.13
N GLU A 55 -0.87 4.58 2.05
CA GLU A 55 -0.23 3.42 1.38
C GLU A 55 -0.02 3.69 -0.12
N ILE A 56 -0.98 4.36 -0.76
CA ILE A 56 -0.89 4.77 -2.16
C ILE A 56 0.17 5.86 -2.33
N ILE A 57 0.10 6.94 -1.54
CA ILE A 57 1.05 8.06 -1.59
C ILE A 57 2.48 7.56 -1.37
N ALA A 58 2.73 6.74 -0.35
CA ALA A 58 4.06 6.23 -0.04
C ALA A 58 4.62 5.37 -1.17
N SER A 59 3.79 4.54 -1.80
CA SER A 59 4.22 3.67 -2.90
C SER A 59 4.61 4.46 -4.14
N VAL A 60 3.85 5.50 -4.49
CA VAL A 60 4.15 6.35 -5.65
C VAL A 60 5.26 7.36 -5.34
N GLY A 61 5.32 7.90 -4.11
CA GLY A 61 6.39 8.79 -3.66
C GLY A 61 7.77 8.14 -3.80
N GLN A 62 7.92 6.88 -3.37
CA GLN A 62 9.17 6.12 -3.55
C GLN A 62 9.60 5.99 -5.02
N LEU A 63 8.64 5.91 -5.95
CA LEU A 63 8.95 5.88 -7.39
C LEU A 63 9.45 7.24 -7.86
N LEU A 64 8.77 8.32 -7.46
CA LEU A 64 9.16 9.69 -7.81
C LEU A 64 10.56 10.01 -7.30
N ASP A 65 10.91 9.54 -6.11
CA ASP A 65 12.25 9.73 -5.53
C ASP A 65 13.34 9.00 -6.27
N ALA A 66 13.07 7.76 -6.66
CA ALA A 66 14.04 6.97 -7.40
C ALA A 66 14.32 7.56 -8.79
N GLU A 67 13.32 8.18 -9.43
CA GLU A 67 13.49 8.96 -10.66
C GLU A 67 14.37 10.19 -10.42
N ARG A 68 14.14 10.93 -9.33
CA ARG A 68 14.95 12.10 -8.97
C ARG A 68 16.40 11.76 -8.66
N ALA A 69 16.64 10.62 -8.02
CA ALA A 69 17.97 10.16 -7.67
C ALA A 69 18.75 9.60 -8.89
N GLU A 70 18.24 9.80 -10.11
CA GLU A 70 18.80 9.28 -11.37
C GLU A 70 19.09 7.77 -11.32
N SER A 71 18.40 7.06 -10.41
CA SER A 71 18.64 5.63 -10.13
C SER A 71 17.96 4.72 -11.16
N GLY A 72 17.29 5.30 -12.15
CA GLY A 72 16.60 4.63 -13.25
C GLY A 72 15.25 5.29 -13.54
N SER A 73 14.73 5.09 -14.75
CA SER A 73 13.46 5.69 -15.16
C SER A 73 12.30 5.23 -14.26
N PHE A 74 11.50 6.18 -13.77
CA PHE A 74 10.24 6.03 -13.03
C PHE A 74 9.38 4.91 -13.62
N TYR A 75 9.24 4.93 -14.95
CA TYR A 75 8.41 4.01 -15.71
C TYR A 75 8.97 2.59 -15.80
N PHE A 76 10.29 2.44 -15.66
CA PHE A 76 10.91 1.12 -15.60
C PHE A 76 10.57 0.39 -14.29
N MET A 77 10.46 1.13 -13.18
CA MET A 77 10.11 0.57 -11.87
C MET A 77 8.60 0.41 -11.67
N LEU A 78 7.79 1.11 -12.47
CA LEU A 78 6.34 1.15 -12.35
C LEU A 78 5.67 -0.24 -12.22
N PRO A 79 6.02 -1.29 -13.00
CA PRO A 79 5.36 -2.60 -12.89
C PRO A 79 5.43 -3.23 -11.47
N LYS A 80 6.54 -3.02 -10.75
CA LYS A 80 6.74 -3.55 -9.38
C LYS A 80 5.87 -2.83 -8.34
N TYR A 81 5.47 -1.60 -8.62
CA TYR A 81 4.74 -0.74 -7.70
C TYR A 81 3.27 -0.59 -8.10
N TYR A 82 2.92 -0.85 -9.36
CA TYR A 82 1.54 -0.86 -9.86
C TYR A 82 0.68 -1.88 -9.11
N SER A 83 1.27 -3.01 -8.69
CA SER A 83 0.61 -4.00 -7.83
C SER A 83 0.32 -3.50 -6.41
N LYS A 84 0.93 -2.38 -5.99
CA LYS A 84 0.71 -1.75 -4.67
C LYS A 84 -0.35 -0.64 -4.71
N ILE A 85 -0.78 -0.21 -5.90
CA ILE A 85 -1.83 0.81 -6.05
C ILE A 85 -3.20 0.14 -5.95
N SER A 86 -3.54 -0.47 -4.81
CA SER A 86 -4.82 -1.20 -4.64
C SER A 86 -6.05 -0.31 -4.85
N SER A 87 -7.20 -0.92 -5.14
CA SER A 87 -8.49 -0.21 -5.09
C SER A 87 -8.98 -0.10 -3.65
N VAL A 88 -9.94 0.80 -3.39
CA VAL A 88 -10.60 0.89 -2.07
C VAL A 88 -11.28 -0.44 -1.71
N ALA A 89 -11.86 -1.14 -2.68
CA ALA A 89 -12.48 -2.44 -2.47
C ALA A 89 -11.47 -3.52 -2.05
N ASP A 90 -10.26 -3.51 -2.65
CA ASP A 90 -9.19 -4.43 -2.26
C ASP A 90 -8.73 -4.18 -0.82
N ASP A 91 -8.66 -2.92 -0.41
CA ASP A 91 -8.24 -2.57 0.94
C ASP A 91 -9.30 -2.89 2.00
N ILE A 92 -10.58 -2.69 1.68
CA ILE A 92 -11.69 -3.20 2.49
C ILE A 92 -11.57 -4.71 2.65
N ARG A 93 -11.34 -5.45 1.56
CA ARG A 93 -11.17 -6.91 1.59
C ARG A 93 -9.95 -7.32 2.42
N LYS A 94 -8.81 -6.68 2.25
CA LYS A 94 -7.58 -6.92 3.02
C LYS A 94 -7.83 -6.71 4.52
N THR A 95 -8.53 -5.64 4.88
CA THR A 95 -8.92 -5.32 6.25
C THR A 95 -9.86 -6.39 6.81
N CYS A 96 -10.89 -6.77 6.05
CA CYS A 96 -11.82 -7.84 6.41
C CYS A 96 -11.13 -9.19 6.69
N LEU A 97 -10.21 -9.60 5.81
CA LEU A 97 -9.43 -10.83 6.00
C LEU A 97 -8.48 -10.74 7.20
N THR A 98 -7.91 -9.56 7.46
CA THR A 98 -7.01 -9.34 8.60
C THR A 98 -7.73 -9.46 9.93
N TYR A 99 -8.93 -8.88 10.02
CA TYR A 99 -9.68 -8.80 11.26
C TYR A 99 -10.80 -9.84 11.39
N HIS A 100 -10.91 -10.77 10.44
CA HIS A 100 -11.97 -11.77 10.39
C HIS A 100 -13.35 -11.12 10.54
N CYS A 101 -13.62 -10.14 9.68
CA CYS A 101 -14.88 -9.41 9.65
C CYS A 101 -15.45 -9.29 8.23
N THR A 102 -16.73 -8.94 8.11
CA THR A 102 -17.39 -8.61 6.85
C THR A 102 -17.40 -7.10 6.62
N PRO A 103 -17.50 -6.62 5.37
CA PRO A 103 -17.59 -5.18 5.08
C PRO A 103 -18.84 -4.55 5.73
N PRO A 104 -18.81 -3.25 6.08
CA PRO A 104 -19.99 -2.57 6.58
C PRO A 104 -21.11 -2.59 5.52
N LYS A 105 -22.33 -2.95 5.93
CA LYS A 105 -23.50 -3.02 5.04
C LYS A 105 -24.08 -1.64 4.77
N ASN A 106 -24.02 -0.76 5.77
CA ASN A 106 -24.57 0.59 5.70
C ASN A 106 -23.47 1.59 6.04
N LEU A 107 -22.96 2.28 5.01
CA LEU A 107 -22.01 3.36 5.19
C LEU A 107 -22.74 4.70 5.32
N PRO A 108 -22.35 5.55 6.29
CA PRO A 108 -22.77 6.95 6.29
C PRO A 108 -22.44 7.62 4.95
N GLU A 109 -23.27 8.57 4.53
CA GLU A 109 -23.08 9.30 3.25
C GLU A 109 -21.69 9.95 3.16
N SER A 110 -21.18 10.47 4.28
CA SER A 110 -19.84 11.05 4.36
C SER A 110 -18.73 10.04 4.04
N TYR A 111 -18.87 8.80 4.48
CA TYR A 111 -17.91 7.73 4.19
C TYR A 111 -18.03 7.27 2.76
N GLN A 112 -19.26 7.10 2.24
CA GLN A 112 -19.48 6.75 0.85
C GLN A 112 -18.86 7.78 -0.09
N ARG A 113 -19.10 9.08 0.15
CA ARG A 113 -18.48 10.16 -0.62
C ARG A 113 -16.96 10.08 -0.61
N ARG A 114 -16.36 9.74 0.53
CA ARG A 114 -14.90 9.61 0.64
C ARG A 114 -14.37 8.38 -0.11
N VAL A 115 -15.07 7.25 -0.04
CA VAL A 115 -14.78 6.06 -0.87
C VAL A 115 -14.79 6.43 -2.36
N ASP A 116 -15.80 7.16 -2.81
CA ASP A 116 -15.94 7.56 -4.20
C ASP A 116 -14.82 8.51 -4.65
N ILE A 117 -14.45 9.48 -3.80
CA ILE A 117 -13.31 10.39 -4.05
C ILE A 117 -12.01 9.57 -4.18
N LEU A 118 -11.74 8.66 -3.26
CA LEU A 118 -10.53 7.84 -3.28
C LEU A 118 -10.50 6.93 -4.52
N GLY A 119 -11.63 6.30 -4.87
CA GLY A 119 -11.76 5.48 -6.07
C GLY A 119 -11.49 6.28 -7.36
N ARG A 120 -12.03 7.50 -7.44
CA ARG A 120 -11.74 8.42 -8.56
C ARG A 120 -10.25 8.77 -8.62
N LEU A 121 -9.64 9.18 -7.51
CA LEU A 121 -8.23 9.58 -7.48
C LEU A 121 -7.30 8.42 -7.86
N ILE A 122 -7.61 7.19 -7.46
CA ILE A 122 -6.86 5.98 -7.87
C ILE A 122 -6.98 5.74 -9.37
N THR A 123 -8.19 5.90 -9.91
CA THR A 123 -8.43 5.74 -11.35
C THR A 123 -7.65 6.77 -12.15
N GLU A 124 -7.73 8.05 -11.75
CA GLU A 124 -6.96 9.15 -12.36
C GLU A 124 -5.44 8.90 -12.28
N LEU A 125 -4.95 8.44 -11.11
CA LEU A 125 -3.55 8.11 -10.90
C LEU A 125 -3.09 6.97 -11.81
N ARG A 126 -3.83 5.86 -11.84
CA ARG A 126 -3.53 4.71 -12.72
C ARG A 126 -3.48 5.13 -14.18
N GLN A 127 -4.48 5.89 -14.63
CA GLN A 127 -4.51 6.42 -15.99
C GLN A 127 -3.30 7.33 -16.28
N ALA A 128 -2.93 8.22 -15.36
CA ALA A 128 -1.77 9.09 -15.53
C ALA A 128 -0.45 8.30 -15.65
N LEU A 129 -0.32 7.21 -14.90
CA LEU A 129 0.84 6.31 -14.95
C LEU A 129 0.88 5.49 -16.25
N ASP A 130 -0.27 4.96 -16.68
CA ASP A 130 -0.38 4.16 -17.91
C ASP A 130 -0.12 5.00 -19.17
N GLU A 131 -0.62 6.25 -19.19
CA GLU A 131 -0.37 7.22 -20.26
C GLU A 131 1.01 7.89 -20.20
N ARG A 132 1.82 7.54 -19.19
CA ARG A 132 3.13 8.13 -18.93
C ARG A 132 3.13 9.66 -18.89
N ARG A 133 2.14 10.24 -18.20
CA ARG A 133 2.01 11.68 -18.05
C ARG A 133 3.21 12.30 -17.32
N GLU A 134 3.41 13.60 -17.49
CA GLU A 134 4.46 14.33 -16.81
C GLU A 134 4.38 14.13 -15.28
N LEU A 135 5.54 14.01 -14.62
CA LEU A 135 5.65 13.81 -13.17
C LEU A 135 4.83 14.83 -12.37
N LYS A 136 4.78 16.08 -12.87
CA LYS A 136 3.97 17.15 -12.30
C LYS A 136 2.48 16.80 -12.21
N LYS A 137 1.90 16.17 -13.24
CA LYS A 137 0.49 15.75 -13.24
C LYS A 137 0.25 14.62 -12.23
N ILE A 138 1.16 13.65 -12.18
CA ILE A 138 1.11 12.56 -11.20
C ILE A 138 1.15 13.14 -9.78
N TYR A 139 2.06 14.08 -9.52
CA TYR A 139 2.19 14.76 -8.24
C TYR A 139 0.92 15.56 -7.86
N GLN A 140 0.33 16.30 -8.80
CA GLN A 140 -0.93 17.02 -8.56
C GLN A 140 -2.07 16.07 -8.15
N ILE A 141 -2.12 14.87 -8.71
CA ILE A 141 -3.09 13.83 -8.29
C ILE A 141 -2.77 13.36 -6.87
N LEU A 142 -1.50 13.10 -6.54
CA LEU A 142 -1.09 12.70 -5.19
C LEU A 142 -1.45 13.77 -4.13
N LYS A 143 -1.26 15.05 -4.44
CA LYS A 143 -1.66 16.16 -3.55
C LYS A 143 -3.17 16.14 -3.25
N ARG A 144 -4.00 15.73 -4.23
CA ARG A 144 -5.45 15.61 -4.03
C ARG A 144 -5.86 14.47 -3.10
N PHE A 145 -5.04 13.43 -2.92
CA PHE A 145 -5.27 12.44 -1.85
C PHE A 145 -5.19 13.07 -0.47
N HIS A 146 -4.35 14.09 -0.27
CA HIS A 146 -4.32 14.86 0.98
C HIS A 146 -5.53 15.81 1.09
N THR A 147 -5.77 16.65 0.08
CA THR A 147 -6.78 17.72 0.18
C THR A 147 -8.23 17.24 0.04
N GLU A 148 -8.48 16.20 -0.76
CA GLU A 148 -9.83 15.64 -1.00
C GLU A 148 -10.00 14.28 -0.31
N GLY A 149 -8.95 13.45 -0.32
CA GLY A 149 -8.98 12.09 0.24
C GLY A 149 -8.77 12.02 1.76
N GLY A 150 -8.33 13.11 2.39
CA GLY A 150 -8.07 13.20 3.82
C GLY A 150 -6.87 12.36 4.30
N ALA A 151 -5.92 12.07 3.42
CA ALA A 151 -4.62 11.53 3.84
C ALA A 151 -3.94 12.53 4.80
N PRO A 152 -3.15 12.09 5.79
CA PRO A 152 -2.27 13.00 6.54
C PRO A 152 -1.38 13.77 5.57
N GLN A 153 -1.01 15.01 5.91
CA GLN A 153 -0.05 15.79 5.12
C GLN A 153 1.34 15.16 5.24
N ALA A 154 1.59 14.09 4.50
CA ALA A 154 2.89 13.52 4.33
C ALA A 154 3.30 13.82 2.90
N TRP A 155 4.44 14.50 2.74
CA TRP A 155 5.07 14.78 1.45
C TRP A 155 4.36 15.80 0.56
N ILE A 156 4.59 17.09 0.84
CA ILE A 156 4.51 18.13 -0.19
C ILE A 156 5.93 18.40 -0.68
N MET A 157 6.17 18.15 -1.96
CA MET A 157 7.35 18.57 -2.70
C MET A 157 7.06 19.96 -3.30
N PRO A 158 7.63 21.04 -2.73
CA PRO A 158 7.30 22.42 -3.12
C PRO A 158 7.60 22.71 -4.59
N GLU A 159 8.59 22.02 -5.15
CA GLU A 159 9.05 22.17 -6.54
C GLU A 159 8.04 21.73 -7.63
N PHE A 160 6.92 21.14 -7.23
CA PHE A 160 5.80 20.82 -8.13
C PHE A 160 4.51 21.57 -7.77
N GLU A 161 4.58 22.51 -6.83
CA GLU A 161 3.51 23.47 -6.53
C GLU A 161 3.61 24.68 -7.48
N ASP A 162 3.14 24.54 -8.72
CA ASP A 162 2.76 25.67 -9.58
C ASP A 162 1.80 25.23 -10.68
#